data_AF-A0A445I131-F1
#
_entry.id   AF-A0A445I131-F1
#
_cell.length_a   1.000
_cell.length_b   1.000
_cell.length_c   1.000
_cell.angle_alpha   90.00
_cell.angle_beta   90.00
_cell.angle_gamma   90.00
#
_symmetry.space_group_name_H-M   'P 1'
#
loop_
_entity.id
_entity.type
_entity.pdbx_description
1 polymer ?
#
loop_
_entity_poly.entity_id
_entity_poly.type
_entity_poly.pdbx_seq_one_letter_code
_entity_poly.pdbx_strand_id
1 'polypeptide(L)'
;MQEEFQSKSKPISIANANKLKVSTSLGGSPPEEFHKSTMGARATDSARIMKFTKVLSGTVVILDKLRELAWSGVPDNMRPKVWRLLLGYAPPNSDRREGVLRRKRLEYLDCISQYYDIPDTERSDDEVNMLHQIGIDCPRTVPDVPFFQQQQVQKSLERILYAWAIRHPASGYVQGINDLVTPFLVVFLSEHFEGDIDNWSMSDLSSDIISNIEADCYWCLSKLLDGMQDHYTFAQPGIQRLVFKLKELVRRIDEPVSRHIEDQGLEFLQFAFRWFNCLLIREIPFHLITRLWDTYLAEGDALPDFLVYIFASFLLTWSDKLQKLHFQELVMFLQHLPTENWTHRELEMVLSRAFMWHTMFNNSPSHLAS
;
A
#
# COMPACT_ATOMS: atom_id res chain seq x y z
N MET A 1 33.18 -39.78 -42.95
CA MET A 1 34.46 -40.53 -43.05
C MET A 1 35.44 -39.79 -42.17
N GLN A 2 35.59 -40.25 -40.92
CA GLN A 2 36.80 -40.95 -40.39
C GLN A 2 37.93 -39.94 -40.13
N GLU A 3 38.50 -39.82 -38.93
CA GLU A 3 38.97 -40.88 -38.03
C GLU A 3 38.79 -40.58 -36.52
N GLU A 4 38.66 -41.68 -35.76
CA GLU A 4 38.72 -41.79 -34.30
C GLU A 4 40.16 -41.78 -33.77
N PHE A 5 40.36 -41.44 -32.49
CA PHE A 5 41.35 -42.14 -31.65
C PHE A 5 40.83 -42.37 -30.23
N GLN A 6 41.14 -43.58 -29.74
CA GLN A 6 40.56 -44.35 -28.64
C GLN A 6 41.16 -44.09 -27.25
N SER A 7 40.43 -44.49 -26.19
CA SER A 7 40.96 -45.15 -24.97
C SER A 7 39.79 -45.77 -24.16
N LYS A 8 39.49 -47.09 -24.24
CA LYS A 8 39.91 -48.21 -23.34
C LYS A 8 39.84 -47.84 -21.83
N SER A 9 39.22 -48.58 -20.89
CA SER A 9 38.92 -50.02 -20.75
C SER A 9 38.00 -50.29 -19.53
N LYS A 10 37.20 -51.37 -19.61
CA LYS A 10 36.71 -52.26 -18.49
C LYS A 10 37.55 -53.57 -18.58
N PRO A 11 37.50 -54.63 -17.71
CA PRO A 11 36.37 -55.06 -16.84
C PRO A 11 36.67 -55.84 -15.51
N ILE A 12 35.58 -56.05 -14.73
CA ILE A 12 35.11 -57.26 -13.99
C ILE A 12 35.96 -57.91 -12.86
N SER A 13 35.31 -58.12 -11.71
CA SER A 13 35.38 -59.38 -10.93
C SER A 13 34.09 -59.61 -10.13
N ILE A 14 33.71 -60.88 -10.02
CA ILE A 14 32.44 -61.47 -9.54
C ILE A 14 32.72 -62.23 -8.22
N ALA A 15 31.79 -62.21 -7.24
CA ALA A 15 31.21 -63.40 -6.59
C ALA A 15 30.63 -63.18 -5.16
N ASN A 16 29.34 -63.53 -5.02
CA ASN A 16 28.65 -64.32 -3.99
C ASN A 16 28.88 -64.12 -2.46
N ALA A 17 27.80 -63.87 -1.70
CA ALA A 17 27.00 -64.90 -0.99
C ALA A 17 26.21 -64.35 0.24
N ASN A 18 25.00 -64.88 0.41
CA ASN A 18 23.99 -64.63 1.46
C ASN A 18 24.44 -64.82 2.92
N LYS A 19 23.89 -64.02 3.85
CA LYS A 19 23.00 -64.48 4.96
C LYS A 19 22.57 -63.34 5.93
N LEU A 20 21.25 -63.31 6.19
CA LEU A 20 20.47 -62.83 7.35
C LEU A 20 21.16 -62.02 8.47
N LYS A 21 20.51 -60.90 8.85
CA LYS A 21 19.98 -60.68 10.23
C LYS A 21 19.04 -59.46 10.28
N VAL A 22 17.83 -59.69 10.76
CA VAL A 22 16.86 -58.68 11.21
C VAL A 22 17.29 -58.21 12.60
N SER A 23 17.40 -56.91 12.81
CA SER A 23 17.37 -56.30 14.15
C SER A 23 16.98 -54.83 14.09
N THR A 24 15.88 -54.54 14.78
CA THR A 24 15.33 -53.26 15.21
C THR A 24 16.34 -52.33 15.86
N SER A 25 16.27 -51.03 15.57
CA SER A 25 16.83 -49.98 16.42
C SER A 25 15.89 -48.78 16.50
N LEU A 26 15.64 -48.38 17.75
CA LEU A 26 14.77 -47.34 18.24
C LEU A 26 15.14 -45.94 17.70
N GLY A 27 14.12 -45.17 17.33
CA GLY A 27 14.22 -43.74 17.07
C GLY A 27 14.17 -42.96 18.39
N GLY A 28 14.99 -41.91 18.46
CA GLY A 28 14.93 -40.88 19.49
C GLY A 28 15.27 -39.53 18.85
N SER A 29 14.24 -38.72 18.60
CA SER A 29 14.35 -37.32 18.20
C SER A 29 14.22 -36.42 19.44
N PRO A 30 14.91 -35.27 19.55
CA PRO A 30 14.72 -34.31 20.64
C PRO A 30 13.38 -33.55 20.50
N PRO A 31 12.90 -32.89 21.58
CA PRO A 31 11.49 -32.55 21.74
C PRO A 31 11.08 -31.30 20.96
N GLU A 32 9.92 -31.38 20.32
CA GLU A 32 9.16 -30.23 19.81
C GLU A 32 8.60 -29.40 20.98
N GLU A 33 9.05 -28.17 21.12
CA GLU A 33 8.30 -27.10 21.80
C GLU A 33 8.22 -25.89 20.87
N PHE A 34 7.02 -25.66 20.31
CA PHE A 34 6.29 -24.37 20.22
C PHE A 34 5.23 -24.42 19.10
N HIS A 35 4.26 -25.33 19.22
CA HIS A 35 2.93 -25.13 18.64
C HIS A 35 1.93 -24.91 19.77
N LYS A 36 1.85 -23.67 20.25
CA LYS A 36 0.71 -23.18 21.02
C LYS A 36 0.06 -22.01 20.29
N SER A 37 -1.21 -22.22 19.94
CA SER A 37 -2.25 -21.25 19.55
C SER A 37 -2.44 -20.87 18.07
N THR A 38 -2.81 -21.84 17.23
CA THR A 38 -3.50 -21.57 15.93
C THR A 38 -5.02 -21.51 16.08
N MET A 39 -5.60 -22.04 17.17
CA MET A 39 -7.04 -22.02 17.42
C MET A 39 -7.56 -20.63 17.81
N GLY A 40 -6.77 -19.83 18.54
CA GLY A 40 -7.14 -18.48 18.96
C GLY A 40 -7.24 -17.50 17.79
N ALA A 41 -6.27 -17.51 16.88
CA ALA A 41 -6.23 -16.64 15.70
C ALA A 41 -7.39 -16.91 14.72
N ARG A 42 -7.71 -18.18 14.46
CA ARG A 42 -8.85 -18.56 13.59
C ARG A 42 -10.20 -18.17 14.20
N ALA A 43 -10.35 -18.28 15.52
CA ALA A 43 -11.57 -17.87 16.20
C ALA A 43 -11.75 -16.34 16.21
N THR A 44 -10.66 -15.59 16.38
CA THR A 44 -10.69 -14.12 16.31
C THR A 44 -11.00 -13.61 14.90
N ASP A 45 -10.48 -14.27 13.86
CA ASP A 45 -10.77 -13.92 12.47
C ASP A 45 -12.21 -14.25 12.09
N SER A 46 -12.73 -15.41 12.52
CA SER A 46 -14.15 -15.75 12.33
C SER A 46 -15.07 -14.74 13.02
N ALA A 47 -14.77 -14.35 14.25
CA ALA A 47 -15.54 -13.34 14.97
C ALA A 47 -15.49 -11.95 14.29
N ARG A 48 -14.32 -11.57 13.75
CA ARG A 48 -14.16 -10.33 12.98
C ARG A 48 -14.99 -10.37 11.70
N ILE A 49 -14.89 -11.44 10.92
CA ILE A 49 -15.70 -11.62 9.69
C ILE A 49 -17.19 -11.51 10.02
N MET A 50 -17.67 -12.18 11.09
CA MET A 50 -19.07 -12.09 11.50
C MET A 50 -19.51 -10.65 11.82
N LYS A 51 -18.67 -9.84 12.47
CA LYS A 51 -18.97 -8.42 12.74
C LYS A 51 -19.10 -7.61 11.44
N PHE A 52 -18.17 -7.77 10.50
CA PHE A 52 -18.26 -7.11 9.20
C PHE A 52 -19.47 -7.57 8.40
N THR A 53 -19.74 -8.89 8.34
CA THR A 53 -20.91 -9.44 7.65
C THR A 53 -22.20 -8.85 8.19
N LYS A 54 -22.32 -8.71 9.52
CA LYS A 54 -23.48 -8.09 10.17
C LYS A 54 -23.67 -6.63 9.79
N VAL A 55 -22.60 -5.84 9.68
CA VAL A 55 -22.69 -4.42 9.29
C VAL A 55 -22.99 -4.28 7.80
N LEU A 56 -22.39 -5.12 6.95
CA LEU A 56 -22.53 -5.07 5.49
C LEU A 56 -23.83 -5.69 4.94
N SER A 57 -24.55 -6.46 5.75
CA SER A 57 -25.84 -7.08 5.38
C SER A 57 -27.04 -6.16 5.58
N GLY A 58 -26.87 -5.03 6.26
CA GLY A 58 -27.93 -4.03 6.41
C GLY A 58 -28.32 -3.40 5.07
N THR A 59 -29.61 -3.11 4.89
CA THR A 59 -30.13 -2.37 3.71
C THR A 59 -29.45 -1.01 3.55
N VAL A 60 -29.11 -0.37 4.66
CA VAL A 60 -28.25 0.81 4.72
C VAL A 60 -27.09 0.52 5.66
N VAL A 61 -25.88 0.54 5.12
CA VAL A 61 -24.66 0.34 5.90
C VAL A 61 -24.40 1.58 6.75
N ILE A 62 -24.21 1.39 8.06
CA ILE A 62 -23.85 2.48 8.98
C ILE A 62 -22.34 2.71 8.87
N LEU A 63 -21.93 3.78 8.18
CA LEU A 63 -20.51 4.04 7.87
C LEU A 63 -19.65 4.22 9.11
N ASP A 64 -20.15 4.85 10.17
CA ASP A 64 -19.33 5.07 11.38
C ASP A 64 -18.96 3.75 12.07
N LYS A 65 -19.92 2.82 12.15
CA LYS A 65 -19.64 1.45 12.64
C LYS A 65 -18.69 0.70 11.72
N LEU A 66 -18.76 0.95 10.41
CA LEU A 66 -17.84 0.33 9.46
C LEU A 66 -16.42 0.88 9.63
N ARG A 67 -16.26 2.20 9.83
CA ARG A 67 -14.99 2.85 10.15
C ARG A 67 -14.37 2.30 11.44
N GLU A 68 -15.15 2.22 12.51
CA GLU A 68 -14.71 1.64 13.79
C GLU A 68 -14.15 0.21 13.62
N LEU A 69 -14.82 -0.62 12.82
CA LEU A 69 -14.36 -1.99 12.55
C LEU A 69 -13.12 -2.03 11.65
N ALA A 70 -13.10 -1.20 10.60
CA ALA A 70 -12.02 -1.14 9.60
C ALA A 70 -10.71 -0.58 10.17
N TRP A 71 -10.79 0.25 11.21
CA TRP A 71 -9.63 0.88 11.82
C TRP A 71 -8.55 -0.12 12.27
N SER A 72 -8.97 -1.27 12.80
CA SER A 72 -8.09 -2.37 13.23
C SER A 72 -7.82 -3.42 12.12
N GLY A 73 -8.05 -3.07 10.86
CA GLY A 73 -7.85 -3.94 9.70
C GLY A 73 -9.14 -4.61 9.20
N VAL A 74 -9.22 -4.73 7.88
CA VAL A 74 -10.35 -5.33 7.16
C VAL A 74 -9.96 -6.74 6.67
N PRO A 75 -10.83 -7.76 6.78
CA PRO A 75 -10.59 -9.07 6.18
C PRO A 75 -10.40 -8.98 4.66
N ASP A 76 -9.45 -9.75 4.12
CA ASP A 76 -9.01 -9.61 2.71
C ASP A 76 -10.15 -9.72 1.70
N ASN A 77 -11.00 -10.73 1.84
CA ASN A 77 -12.14 -10.97 0.96
C ASN A 77 -13.25 -9.91 1.07
N MET A 78 -13.22 -9.05 2.08
CA MET A 78 -14.21 -7.99 2.30
C MET A 78 -13.67 -6.61 1.95
N ARG A 79 -12.35 -6.45 1.87
CA ARG A 79 -11.64 -5.19 1.62
C ARG A 79 -12.15 -4.44 0.39
N PRO A 80 -12.38 -5.08 -0.77
CA PRO A 80 -12.86 -4.38 -1.97
C PRO A 80 -14.18 -3.64 -1.72
N LYS A 81 -15.16 -4.33 -1.14
CA LYS A 81 -16.47 -3.75 -0.81
C LYS A 81 -16.37 -2.67 0.27
N VAL A 82 -15.55 -2.89 1.29
CA VAL A 82 -15.37 -1.94 2.40
C VAL A 82 -14.71 -0.65 1.93
N TRP A 83 -13.64 -0.74 1.13
CA TRP A 83 -12.93 0.43 0.61
C TRP A 83 -13.83 1.31 -0.27
N ARG A 84 -14.60 0.70 -1.19
CA ARG A 84 -15.58 1.45 -2.00
C ARG A 84 -16.60 2.19 -1.12
N LEU A 85 -17.03 1.61 0.00
CA LEU A 85 -17.98 2.23 0.93
C LEU A 85 -17.35 3.36 1.77
N LEU A 86 -16.15 3.14 2.33
CA LEU A 86 -15.47 4.12 3.19
C LEU A 86 -15.09 5.39 2.42
N LEU A 87 -14.71 5.26 1.16
CA LEU A 87 -14.43 6.38 0.25
C LEU A 87 -15.68 7.07 -0.29
N GLY A 88 -16.88 6.56 0.02
CA GLY A 88 -18.14 7.09 -0.51
C GLY A 88 -18.31 6.91 -2.02
N TYR A 89 -17.51 6.05 -2.66
CA TYR A 89 -17.68 5.68 -4.07
C TYR A 89 -18.92 4.80 -4.26
N ALA A 90 -19.05 3.75 -3.45
CA ALA A 90 -20.26 2.96 -3.35
C ALA A 90 -21.22 3.60 -2.32
N PRO A 91 -22.51 3.78 -2.65
CA PRO A 91 -23.47 4.30 -1.69
C PRO A 91 -23.71 3.30 -0.53
N PRO A 92 -24.03 3.79 0.68
CA PRO A 92 -24.34 2.93 1.82
C PRO A 92 -25.59 2.07 1.62
N ASN A 93 -26.55 2.57 0.85
CA ASN A 93 -27.78 1.85 0.51
C ASN A 93 -27.49 0.71 -0.49
N SER A 94 -27.84 -0.53 -0.12
CA SER A 94 -27.58 -1.74 -0.90
C SER A 94 -28.22 -1.72 -2.28
N ASP A 95 -29.47 -1.26 -2.36
CA ASP A 95 -30.32 -1.40 -3.55
C ASP A 95 -29.86 -0.47 -4.68
N ARG A 96 -29.20 0.63 -4.31
CA ARG A 96 -28.65 1.60 -5.26
C ARG A 96 -27.21 1.30 -5.69
N ARG A 97 -26.51 0.38 -5.00
CA ARG A 97 -25.06 0.22 -5.12
C ARG A 97 -24.63 -0.20 -6.52
N GLU A 98 -25.17 -1.30 -7.01
CA GLU A 98 -24.83 -1.82 -8.34
C GLU A 98 -25.17 -0.82 -9.46
N GLY A 99 -26.31 -0.14 -9.36
CA GLY A 99 -26.70 0.87 -10.35
C GLY A 99 -25.75 2.07 -10.38
N VAL A 100 -25.30 2.53 -9.22
CA VAL A 100 -24.32 3.64 -9.13
C VAL A 100 -22.95 3.20 -9.65
N LEU A 101 -22.45 2.03 -9.24
CA LEU A 101 -21.17 1.51 -9.71
C LEU A 101 -21.17 1.33 -11.23
N ARG A 102 -22.21 0.73 -11.80
CA ARG A 102 -22.34 0.55 -13.25
C ARG A 102 -22.30 1.90 -14.00
N ARG A 103 -23.09 2.87 -13.55
CA ARG A 103 -23.10 4.21 -14.16
C ARG A 103 -21.72 4.87 -14.08
N LYS A 104 -21.06 4.78 -12.92
CA LYS A 104 -19.73 5.35 -12.70
C LYS A 104 -18.65 4.69 -13.56
N ARG A 105 -18.74 3.38 -13.78
CA ARG A 105 -17.85 2.64 -14.70
C ARG A 105 -18.03 3.08 -16.15
N LEU A 106 -19.27 3.31 -16.58
CA LEU A 106 -19.55 3.89 -17.91
C LEU A 106 -19.02 5.32 -18.03
N GLU A 107 -19.23 6.18 -17.02
CA GLU A 107 -18.67 7.55 -17.01
C GLU A 107 -17.13 7.57 -17.15
N TYR A 108 -16.43 6.59 -16.56
CA TYR A 108 -14.98 6.44 -16.74
C TYR A 108 -14.63 6.05 -18.17
N LEU A 109 -15.33 5.07 -18.76
CA LEU A 109 -15.11 4.68 -20.16
C LEU A 109 -15.36 5.83 -21.14
N ASP A 110 -16.42 6.60 -20.93
CA ASP A 110 -16.70 7.81 -21.73
C ASP A 110 -15.54 8.82 -21.61
N CYS A 111 -15.00 9.01 -20.40
CA CYS A 111 -13.83 9.85 -20.16
C CYS A 111 -12.58 9.35 -20.89
N ILE A 112 -12.32 8.04 -20.87
CA ILE A 112 -11.19 7.44 -21.60
C ILE A 112 -11.35 7.63 -23.10
N SER A 113 -12.53 7.36 -23.64
CA SER A 113 -12.82 7.57 -25.06
C SER A 113 -12.66 9.04 -25.49
N GLN A 114 -13.01 9.98 -24.61
CA GLN A 114 -12.97 11.41 -24.92
C GLN A 114 -11.56 12.01 -24.84
N TYR A 115 -10.74 11.56 -23.90
CA TYR A 115 -9.46 12.22 -23.59
C TYR A 115 -8.23 11.34 -23.86
N TYR A 116 -8.31 10.04 -23.63
CA TYR A 116 -7.15 9.13 -23.74
C TYR A 116 -7.12 8.41 -25.09
N ASP A 117 -8.25 7.97 -25.65
CA ASP A 117 -8.29 7.28 -26.95
C ASP A 117 -8.39 8.24 -28.14
N ILE A 118 -7.64 9.35 -28.09
CA ILE A 118 -7.55 10.34 -29.16
C ILE A 118 -6.17 10.28 -29.86
N PRO A 119 -6.08 10.70 -31.13
CA PRO A 119 -4.80 10.82 -31.83
C PRO A 119 -3.86 11.83 -31.14
N ASP A 120 -2.55 11.58 -31.16
CA ASP A 120 -1.55 12.52 -30.61
C ASP A 120 -1.60 13.90 -31.25
N THR A 121 -2.09 14.01 -32.50
CA THR A 121 -2.25 15.29 -33.21
C THR A 121 -3.34 16.18 -32.64
N GLU A 122 -4.26 15.62 -31.85
CA GLU A 122 -5.35 16.36 -31.20
C GLU A 122 -4.97 16.77 -29.77
N ARG A 123 -3.84 16.29 -29.25
CA ARG A 123 -3.34 16.63 -27.92
C ARG A 123 -2.62 17.97 -27.92
N SER A 124 -2.74 18.69 -26.81
CA SER A 124 -1.89 19.85 -26.56
C SER A 124 -0.46 19.42 -26.20
N ASP A 125 0.52 20.33 -26.34
CA ASP A 125 1.90 20.05 -25.93
C ASP A 125 2.00 19.67 -24.44
N ASP A 126 1.19 20.31 -23.59
CA ASP A 126 1.12 20.01 -22.15
C ASP A 126 0.58 18.58 -21.91
N GLU A 127 -0.41 18.14 -22.67
CA GLU A 127 -0.97 16.79 -22.57
C GLU A 127 0.02 15.72 -23.03
N VAL A 128 0.77 15.98 -24.10
CA VAL A 128 1.84 15.09 -24.58
C VAL A 128 2.94 14.97 -23.55
N ASN A 129 3.38 16.09 -22.97
CA ASN A 129 4.41 16.10 -21.92
C ASN A 129 3.94 15.35 -20.66
N MET A 130 2.68 15.56 -20.26
CA MET A 130 2.06 14.86 -19.14
C MET A 130 2.00 13.35 -19.37
N LEU A 131 1.51 12.92 -20.54
CA LEU A 131 1.44 11.50 -20.90
C LEU A 131 2.84 10.87 -20.96
N HIS A 132 3.83 11.60 -21.49
CA HIS A 132 5.22 11.16 -21.50
C HIS A 132 5.75 10.95 -20.08
N GLN A 133 5.52 11.90 -19.16
CA GLN A 133 5.95 11.78 -17.77
C GLN A 133 5.32 10.55 -17.09
N ILE A 134 4.02 10.34 -17.26
CA ILE A 134 3.30 9.16 -16.76
C ILE A 134 3.93 7.89 -17.35
N GLY A 135 4.19 7.86 -18.65
CA GLY A 135 4.82 6.72 -19.34
C GLY A 135 6.23 6.39 -18.85
N ILE A 136 6.97 7.36 -18.28
CA ILE A 136 8.27 7.11 -17.63
C ILE A 136 8.09 6.62 -16.18
N ASP A 137 7.10 7.14 -15.44
CA ASP A 137 6.88 6.79 -14.03
C ASP A 137 6.17 5.42 -13.85
N CYS A 138 5.24 5.05 -14.72
CA CYS A 138 4.49 3.78 -14.63
C CYS A 138 5.41 2.54 -14.56
N PRO A 139 6.42 2.36 -15.45
CA PRO A 139 7.32 1.21 -15.37
C PRO A 139 8.18 1.16 -14.10
N ARG A 140 8.38 2.30 -13.43
CA ARG A 140 9.19 2.41 -12.19
C ARG A 140 8.35 2.36 -10.92
N THR A 141 7.04 2.18 -11.04
CA THR A 141 6.10 2.12 -9.92
C THR A 141 6.19 0.78 -9.21
N VAL A 142 6.44 0.79 -7.89
CA VAL A 142 6.60 -0.40 -7.03
C VAL A 142 7.50 -1.47 -7.69
N PRO A 143 8.80 -1.16 -7.91
CA PRO A 143 9.68 -1.99 -8.74
C PRO A 143 9.92 -3.40 -8.16
N ASP A 144 9.81 -3.55 -6.84
CA ASP A 144 10.07 -4.81 -6.13
C ASP A 144 8.92 -5.82 -6.25
N VAL A 145 7.80 -5.46 -6.87
CA VAL A 145 6.64 -6.34 -7.06
C VAL A 145 6.45 -6.62 -8.56
N PRO A 146 6.80 -7.84 -9.04
CA PRO A 146 6.79 -8.20 -10.46
C PRO A 146 5.46 -7.97 -11.18
N PHE A 147 4.33 -8.05 -10.45
CA PHE A 147 3.00 -7.79 -10.98
C PHE A 147 2.90 -6.41 -11.67
N PHE A 148 3.48 -5.35 -11.09
CA PHE A 148 3.44 -4.01 -11.68
C PHE A 148 4.34 -3.83 -12.92
N GLN A 149 5.19 -4.82 -13.20
CA GLN A 149 6.04 -4.84 -14.39
C GLN A 149 5.31 -5.43 -15.62
N GLN A 150 4.10 -5.96 -15.45
CA GLN A 150 3.28 -6.41 -16.55
C GLN A 150 2.79 -5.23 -17.39
N GLN A 151 2.95 -5.31 -18.71
CA GLN A 151 2.58 -4.22 -19.62
C GLN A 151 1.09 -3.82 -19.52
N GLN A 152 0.20 -4.79 -19.27
CA GLN A 152 -1.23 -4.50 -19.10
C GLN A 152 -1.52 -3.72 -17.81
N VAL A 153 -0.79 -4.00 -16.73
CA VAL A 153 -0.87 -3.25 -15.47
C VAL A 153 -0.39 -1.82 -15.69
N GLN A 154 0.77 -1.64 -16.33
CA GLN A 154 1.31 -0.30 -16.64
C GLN A 154 0.36 0.52 -17.50
N LYS A 155 -0.26 -0.09 -18.52
CA LYS A 155 -1.28 0.58 -19.35
C LYS A 155 -2.53 0.97 -18.55
N SER A 156 -2.94 0.14 -17.59
CA SER A 156 -4.08 0.44 -16.72
C SER A 156 -3.76 1.64 -15.80
N LEU A 157 -2.56 1.65 -15.21
CA LEU A 157 -2.06 2.78 -14.42
C LEU A 157 -2.00 4.06 -15.26
N GLU A 158 -1.46 3.99 -16.48
CA GLU A 158 -1.35 5.14 -17.39
C GLU A 158 -2.73 5.76 -17.69
N ARG A 159 -3.72 4.94 -18.06
CA ARG A 159 -5.10 5.39 -18.31
C ARG A 159 -5.71 6.07 -17.08
N ILE A 160 -5.62 5.43 -15.91
CA ILE A 160 -6.17 5.96 -14.66
C ILE A 160 -5.54 7.31 -14.31
N LEU A 161 -4.21 7.39 -14.37
CA LEU A 161 -3.45 8.59 -14.02
C LEU A 161 -3.70 9.73 -15.00
N TYR A 162 -3.70 9.44 -16.30
CA TYR A 162 -3.96 10.44 -17.33
C TYR A 162 -5.38 11.00 -17.22
N ALA A 163 -6.39 10.12 -17.08
CA ALA A 163 -7.78 10.53 -16.90
C ALA A 163 -7.99 11.35 -15.63
N TRP A 164 -7.24 11.05 -14.56
CA TRP A 164 -7.27 11.86 -13.34
C TRP A 164 -6.63 13.23 -13.58
N ALA A 165 -5.40 13.25 -14.09
CA ALA A 165 -4.62 14.47 -14.27
C ALA A 165 -5.31 15.49 -15.19
N ILE A 166 -5.88 15.04 -16.32
CA ILE A 166 -6.57 15.94 -17.26
C ILE A 166 -7.81 16.60 -16.64
N ARG A 167 -8.46 15.92 -15.70
CA ARG A 167 -9.65 16.44 -15.01
C ARG A 167 -9.33 17.31 -13.80
N HIS A 168 -8.06 17.40 -13.42
CA HIS A 168 -7.58 18.19 -12.29
C HIS A 168 -6.46 19.15 -12.73
N PRO A 169 -6.74 20.14 -13.61
CA PRO A 169 -5.72 21.00 -14.22
C PRO A 169 -4.92 21.85 -13.21
N ALA A 170 -5.45 22.07 -12.00
CA ALA A 170 -4.72 22.76 -10.92
C ALA A 170 -3.55 21.92 -10.34
N SER A 171 -3.59 20.61 -10.55
CA SER A 171 -2.55 19.66 -10.15
C SER A 171 -1.81 19.08 -11.36
N GLY A 172 -2.54 18.70 -12.41
CA GLY A 172 -1.99 17.87 -13.48
C GLY A 172 -1.50 16.53 -12.94
N TYR A 173 -0.49 15.95 -13.59
CA TYR A 173 0.20 14.78 -13.05
C TYR A 173 1.36 15.22 -12.13
N VAL A 174 1.37 14.70 -10.91
CA VAL A 174 2.47 14.89 -9.96
C VAL A 174 3.04 13.52 -9.62
N GLN A 175 4.37 13.38 -9.76
CA GLN A 175 5.06 12.14 -9.40
C GLN A 175 4.79 11.79 -7.94
N GLY A 176 4.41 10.53 -7.68
CA GLY A 176 3.91 10.05 -6.39
C GLY A 176 2.45 9.62 -6.45
N ILE A 177 1.62 10.27 -7.29
CA ILE A 177 0.22 9.85 -7.49
C ILE A 177 0.15 8.45 -8.13
N ASN A 178 1.14 8.09 -8.96
CA ASN A 178 1.27 6.74 -9.52
C ASN A 178 1.31 5.65 -8.43
N ASP A 179 2.00 5.90 -7.32
CA ASP A 179 2.07 4.95 -6.21
C ASP A 179 0.70 4.80 -5.54
N LEU A 180 -0.09 5.88 -5.44
CA LEU A 180 -1.40 5.87 -4.78
C LEU A 180 -2.47 5.04 -5.49
N VAL A 181 -2.30 4.74 -6.77
CA VAL A 181 -3.23 3.87 -7.51
C VAL A 181 -3.01 2.40 -7.15
N THR A 182 -1.78 2.04 -6.79
CA THR A 182 -1.38 0.63 -6.64
C THR A 182 -2.15 -0.15 -5.57
N PRO A 183 -2.48 0.41 -4.38
CA PRO A 183 -3.25 -0.35 -3.38
C PRO A 183 -4.68 -0.58 -3.86
N PHE A 184 -5.30 0.38 -4.55
CA PHE A 184 -6.64 0.21 -5.12
C PHE A 184 -6.66 -0.89 -6.18
N LEU A 185 -5.67 -0.89 -7.07
CA LEU A 185 -5.58 -1.87 -8.14
C LEU A 185 -5.50 -3.29 -7.58
N VAL A 186 -4.60 -3.51 -6.61
CA VAL A 186 -4.43 -4.83 -5.98
C VAL A 186 -5.67 -5.25 -5.20
N VAL A 187 -6.29 -4.34 -4.45
CA VAL A 187 -7.51 -4.64 -3.71
C VAL A 187 -8.65 -5.01 -4.65
N PHE A 188 -8.91 -4.27 -5.73
CA PHE A 188 -10.03 -4.60 -6.61
C PHE A 188 -9.76 -5.81 -7.51
N LEU A 189 -8.50 -6.08 -7.88
CA LEU A 189 -8.13 -7.31 -8.56
C LEU A 189 -8.27 -8.56 -7.67
N SER A 190 -8.14 -8.43 -6.34
CA SER A 190 -8.31 -9.55 -5.42
C SER A 190 -9.74 -10.12 -5.39
N GLU A 191 -10.72 -9.48 -6.03
CA GLU A 191 -12.06 -10.07 -6.25
C GLU A 191 -12.05 -11.13 -7.36
N HIS A 192 -11.03 -11.13 -8.21
CA HIS A 192 -10.92 -11.95 -9.41
C HIS A 192 -9.74 -12.93 -9.37
N PHE A 193 -8.80 -12.74 -8.45
CA PHE A 193 -7.66 -13.64 -8.26
C PHE A 193 -7.62 -14.20 -6.85
N GLU A 194 -7.08 -15.41 -6.72
CA GLU A 194 -6.76 -16.06 -5.45
C GLU A 194 -5.24 -16.17 -5.28
N GLY A 195 -4.79 -16.27 -4.03
CA GLY A 195 -3.37 -16.48 -3.71
C GLY A 195 -2.50 -15.23 -3.84
N ASP A 196 -1.18 -15.47 -3.93
CA ASP A 196 -0.15 -14.42 -3.93
C ASP A 196 -0.15 -13.60 -5.22
N ILE A 197 0.08 -12.29 -5.10
CA ILE A 197 0.11 -11.31 -6.20
C ILE A 197 1.15 -11.66 -7.26
N ASP A 198 2.23 -12.32 -6.87
CA ASP A 198 3.30 -12.76 -7.78
C ASP A 198 2.80 -13.78 -8.82
N ASN A 199 1.67 -14.45 -8.56
CA ASN A 199 1.07 -15.42 -9.46
C ASN A 199 -0.06 -14.83 -10.32
N TRP A 200 -0.42 -13.56 -10.13
CA TRP A 200 -1.53 -12.95 -10.86
C TRP A 200 -1.09 -12.53 -12.27
N SER A 201 -1.95 -12.72 -13.25
CA SER A 201 -1.72 -12.31 -14.63
C SER A 201 -2.93 -11.56 -15.15
N MET A 202 -2.77 -10.28 -15.51
CA MET A 202 -3.86 -9.48 -16.08
C MET A 202 -4.43 -10.10 -17.38
N SER A 203 -3.65 -10.93 -18.07
CA SER A 203 -4.09 -11.61 -19.30
C SER A 203 -5.18 -12.65 -19.05
N ASP A 204 -5.40 -13.05 -17.79
CA ASP A 204 -6.42 -14.02 -17.40
C ASP A 204 -7.81 -13.36 -17.26
N LEU A 205 -7.89 -12.03 -17.31
CA LEU A 205 -9.12 -11.26 -17.21
C LEU A 205 -9.60 -10.77 -18.58
N SER A 206 -10.93 -10.64 -18.73
CA SER A 206 -11.49 -9.98 -19.90
C SER A 206 -11.26 -8.47 -19.85
N SER A 207 -11.27 -7.82 -21.01
CA SER A 207 -11.18 -6.35 -21.12
C SER A 207 -12.25 -5.64 -20.29
N ASP A 208 -13.47 -6.17 -20.26
CA ASP A 208 -14.58 -5.59 -19.50
C ASP A 208 -14.31 -5.59 -17.99
N ILE A 209 -13.71 -6.67 -17.47
CA ILE A 209 -13.33 -6.75 -16.05
C ILE A 209 -12.23 -5.74 -15.75
N ILE A 210 -11.19 -5.69 -16.60
CA ILE A 210 -10.07 -4.75 -16.45
C ILE A 210 -10.59 -3.30 -16.44
N SER A 211 -11.44 -2.92 -17.41
CA SER A 211 -12.02 -1.57 -17.46
C SER A 211 -12.90 -1.23 -16.26
N ASN A 212 -13.66 -2.19 -15.73
CA ASN A 212 -14.45 -1.99 -14.51
C ASN A 212 -13.56 -1.76 -13.27
N ILE A 213 -12.44 -2.49 -13.17
CA ILE A 213 -11.46 -2.33 -12.09
C ILE A 213 -10.75 -0.99 -12.20
N GLU A 214 -10.34 -0.60 -13.42
CA GLU A 214 -9.74 0.71 -13.67
C GLU A 214 -10.66 1.85 -13.24
N ALA A 215 -11.94 1.78 -13.61
CA ALA A 215 -12.92 2.78 -13.20
C ALA A 215 -13.07 2.85 -11.68
N ASP A 216 -13.13 1.70 -11.00
CA ASP A 216 -13.21 1.64 -9.55
C ASP A 216 -11.97 2.26 -8.88
N CYS A 217 -10.77 1.98 -9.41
CA CYS A 217 -9.51 2.60 -8.98
C CYS A 217 -9.54 4.11 -9.20
N TYR A 218 -9.95 4.56 -10.39
CA TYR A 218 -10.04 5.98 -10.74
C TYR A 218 -10.95 6.75 -9.79
N TRP A 219 -12.15 6.24 -9.52
CA TRP A 219 -13.10 6.92 -8.62
C TRP A 219 -12.65 6.88 -7.16
N CYS A 220 -12.04 5.77 -6.71
CA CYS A 220 -11.51 5.67 -5.35
C CYS A 220 -10.29 6.57 -5.13
N LEU A 221 -9.38 6.63 -6.10
CA LEU A 221 -8.26 7.57 -6.13
C LEU A 221 -8.77 9.01 -6.08
N SER A 222 -9.74 9.36 -6.95
CA SER A 222 -10.34 10.69 -6.97
C SER A 222 -10.92 11.06 -5.59
N LYS A 223 -11.60 10.11 -4.93
CA LYS A 223 -12.17 10.34 -3.60
C LYS A 223 -11.12 10.47 -2.50
N LEU A 224 -10.02 9.74 -2.58
CA LEU A 224 -8.90 9.92 -1.66
C LEU A 224 -8.28 11.32 -1.82
N LEU A 225 -8.04 11.73 -3.07
CA LEU A 225 -7.39 12.99 -3.40
C LEU A 225 -8.29 14.22 -3.18
N ASP A 226 -9.62 14.07 -3.24
CA ASP A 226 -10.59 15.10 -2.84
C ASP A 226 -10.30 15.65 -1.43
N GLY A 227 -9.88 14.78 -0.49
CA GLY A 227 -9.55 15.15 0.89
C GLY A 227 -8.16 15.78 1.08
N MET A 228 -7.33 15.83 0.02
CA MET A 228 -5.95 16.28 0.11
C MET A 228 -5.44 16.96 -1.18
N GLN A 229 -6.31 17.72 -1.86
CA GLN A 229 -6.01 18.34 -3.15
C GLN A 229 -4.76 19.24 -3.11
N ASP A 230 -4.58 20.00 -2.02
CA ASP A 230 -3.46 20.93 -1.85
C ASP A 230 -2.10 20.24 -1.60
N HIS A 231 -2.07 18.90 -1.51
CA HIS A 231 -0.84 18.12 -1.58
C HIS A 231 -0.25 18.06 -2.99
N TYR A 232 -1.06 18.27 -4.04
CA TYR A 232 -0.66 18.04 -5.43
C TYR A 232 -0.89 19.26 -6.33
N THR A 233 -1.35 20.39 -5.79
CA THR A 233 -1.35 21.66 -6.53
C THR A 233 0.06 22.25 -6.61
N PHE A 234 0.25 23.30 -7.43
CA PHE A 234 1.53 24.01 -7.56
C PHE A 234 2.20 24.30 -6.21
N ALA A 235 3.50 23.98 -6.12
CA ALA A 235 4.34 24.04 -4.91
C ALA A 235 3.92 23.16 -3.72
N GLN A 236 2.85 22.37 -3.84
CA GLN A 236 2.40 21.37 -2.87
C GLN A 236 2.31 21.89 -1.42
N PRO A 237 1.61 23.02 -1.19
CA PRO A 237 1.59 23.71 0.11
C PRO A 237 1.02 22.85 1.24
N GLY A 238 0.11 21.92 0.94
CA GLY A 238 -0.44 21.02 1.93
C GLY A 238 0.62 20.07 2.50
N ILE A 239 1.51 19.53 1.67
CA ILE A 239 2.63 18.70 2.13
C ILE A 239 3.57 19.51 3.02
N GLN A 240 3.95 20.73 2.60
CA GLN A 240 4.83 21.58 3.41
C GLN A 240 4.25 21.85 4.79
N ARG A 241 2.94 22.12 4.86
CA ARG A 241 2.21 22.33 6.13
C ARG A 241 2.22 21.08 7.00
N LEU A 242 2.01 19.89 6.44
CA LEU A 242 2.04 18.64 7.19
C LEU A 242 3.45 18.26 7.66
N VAL A 243 4.48 18.50 6.86
CA VAL A 243 5.89 18.33 7.28
C VAL A 243 6.21 19.25 8.45
N PHE A 244 5.76 20.50 8.42
CA PHE A 244 5.94 21.42 9.54
C PHE A 244 5.21 20.92 10.80
N LYS A 245 3.95 20.47 10.68
CA LYS A 245 3.22 19.86 11.80
C LYS A 245 3.93 18.64 12.36
N LEU A 246 4.51 17.79 11.49
CA LEU A 246 5.28 16.61 11.88
C LEU A 246 6.49 16.99 12.72
N LYS A 247 7.28 17.98 12.26
CA LYS A 247 8.43 18.50 12.99
C LYS A 247 8.02 18.98 14.39
N GLU A 248 6.97 19.79 14.49
CA GLU A 248 6.49 20.31 15.78
C GLU A 248 5.97 19.21 16.70
N LEU A 249 5.28 18.20 16.15
CA LEU A 249 4.80 17.06 16.93
C LEU A 249 5.96 16.21 17.45
N VAL A 250 6.95 15.91 16.61
CA VAL A 250 8.15 15.16 17.02
C VAL A 250 8.91 15.91 18.10
N ARG A 251 9.09 17.23 17.96
CA ARG A 251 9.71 18.08 18.99
C ARG A 251 8.98 18.02 20.33
N ARG A 252 7.65 17.93 20.34
CA ARG A 252 6.84 17.82 21.57
C ARG A 252 6.91 16.45 22.22
N ILE A 253 7.04 15.38 21.43
CA ILE A 253 7.06 13.99 21.92
C ILE A 253 8.47 13.59 22.34
N ASP A 254 9.47 13.92 21.53
CA ASP A 254 10.86 13.50 21.65
C ASP A 254 11.78 14.63 21.16
N GLU A 255 11.88 15.68 21.99
CA GLU A 255 12.73 16.84 21.74
C GLU A 255 14.18 16.47 21.40
N PRO A 256 14.85 15.51 22.09
CA PRO A 256 16.21 15.08 21.74
C PRO A 256 16.37 14.66 20.28
N VAL A 257 15.44 13.87 19.72
CA VAL A 257 15.49 13.46 18.30
C VAL A 257 15.33 14.68 17.39
N SER A 258 14.32 15.52 17.65
CA SER A 258 14.07 16.70 16.81
C SER A 258 15.28 17.63 16.78
N ARG A 259 15.87 17.92 17.94
CA ARG A 259 17.02 18.80 18.06
C ARG A 259 18.24 18.19 17.38
N HIS A 260 18.50 16.89 17.57
CA HIS A 260 19.63 16.23 16.93
C HIS A 260 19.57 16.28 15.40
N ILE A 261 18.39 16.06 14.81
CA ILE A 261 18.18 16.17 13.36
C ILE A 261 18.53 17.59 12.86
N GLU A 262 18.09 18.62 13.59
CA GLU A 262 18.39 20.03 13.27
C GLU A 262 19.88 20.38 13.47
N ASP A 263 20.50 19.90 14.55
CA ASP A 263 21.91 20.12 14.85
C ASP A 263 22.83 19.47 13.80
N GLN A 264 22.39 18.36 13.19
CA GLN A 264 23.05 17.76 12.02
C GLN A 264 22.81 18.55 10.72
N GLY A 265 21.98 19.60 10.73
CA GLY A 265 21.64 20.41 9.56
C GLY A 265 20.68 19.73 8.59
N LEU A 266 19.93 18.71 9.03
CA LEU A 266 18.94 18.03 8.19
C LEU A 266 17.55 18.63 8.42
N GLU A 267 16.90 19.08 7.36
CA GLU A 267 15.53 19.57 7.42
C GLU A 267 14.52 18.43 7.24
N PHE A 268 13.41 18.49 7.99
CA PHE A 268 12.34 17.48 7.89
C PHE A 268 11.79 17.34 6.47
N LEU A 269 11.77 18.42 5.68
CA LEU A 269 11.29 18.40 4.30
C LEU A 269 12.13 17.46 3.42
N GLN A 270 13.42 17.30 3.70
CA GLN A 270 14.33 16.51 2.87
C GLN A 270 14.04 15.00 2.90
N PHE A 271 13.37 14.49 3.94
CA PHE A 271 12.97 13.08 4.03
C PHE A 271 11.44 12.91 4.09
N ALA A 272 10.73 13.73 4.85
CA ALA A 272 9.30 13.55 5.09
C ALA A 272 8.42 13.95 3.90
N PHE A 273 8.94 14.75 2.96
CA PHE A 273 8.19 15.09 1.74
C PHE A 273 7.71 13.83 1.01
N ARG A 274 8.60 12.86 0.81
CA ARG A 274 8.28 11.59 0.14
C ARG A 274 7.23 10.78 0.90
N TRP A 275 7.28 10.83 2.23
CA TRP A 275 6.34 10.12 3.10
C TRP A 275 4.90 10.61 2.92
N PHE A 276 4.70 11.93 2.87
CA PHE A 276 3.37 12.52 2.62
C PHE A 276 2.96 12.39 1.16
N ASN A 277 3.88 12.63 0.22
CA ASN A 277 3.58 12.58 -1.21
C ASN A 277 3.12 11.18 -1.67
N CYS A 278 3.69 10.12 -1.08
CA CYS A 278 3.42 8.72 -1.44
C CYS A 278 2.71 7.94 -0.31
N LEU A 279 2.23 8.60 0.74
CA LEU A 279 1.54 8.00 1.90
C LEU A 279 2.26 6.76 2.51
N LEU A 280 3.58 6.86 2.69
CA LEU A 280 4.51 5.80 3.15
C LEU A 280 4.62 4.54 2.26
N ILE A 281 4.03 4.50 1.06
CA ILE A 281 4.14 3.34 0.16
C ILE A 281 5.60 2.97 -0.13
N ARG A 282 6.49 3.96 -0.20
CA ARG A 282 7.91 3.77 -0.49
C ARG A 282 8.76 3.39 0.72
N GLU A 283 8.20 3.42 1.93
CA GLU A 283 8.94 3.22 3.18
C GLU A 283 8.59 1.92 3.89
N ILE A 284 7.53 1.22 3.46
CA ILE A 284 6.98 0.03 4.12
C ILE A 284 6.79 -1.07 3.07
N PRO A 285 7.03 -2.35 3.38
CA PRO A 285 6.77 -3.46 2.47
C PRO A 285 5.37 -3.41 1.87
N PHE A 286 5.28 -3.64 0.56
CA PHE A 286 4.04 -3.46 -0.18
C PHE A 286 2.87 -4.31 0.37
N HIS A 287 3.16 -5.52 0.86
CA HIS A 287 2.15 -6.41 1.46
C HIS A 287 1.46 -5.84 2.72
N LEU A 288 2.07 -4.85 3.39
CA LEU A 288 1.50 -4.17 4.57
C LEU A 288 0.69 -2.93 4.20
N ILE A 289 0.79 -2.43 2.97
CA ILE A 289 0.18 -1.17 2.54
C ILE A 289 -1.35 -1.24 2.59
N THR A 290 -1.95 -2.36 2.17
CA THR A 290 -3.40 -2.55 2.25
C THR A 290 -3.90 -2.51 3.70
N ARG A 291 -3.17 -3.12 4.64
CA ARG A 291 -3.48 -3.01 6.08
C ARG A 291 -3.34 -1.58 6.58
N LEU A 292 -2.28 -0.86 6.23
CA LEU A 292 -2.11 0.55 6.61
C LEU A 292 -3.28 1.40 6.09
N TRP A 293 -3.68 1.15 4.84
CA TRP A 293 -4.74 1.89 4.18
C TRP A 293 -6.14 1.55 4.72
N ASP A 294 -6.36 0.37 5.30
CA ASP A 294 -7.58 0.08 6.06
C ASP A 294 -7.81 1.13 7.17
N THR A 295 -6.74 1.52 7.88
CA THR A 295 -6.80 2.59 8.89
C THR A 295 -6.94 3.96 8.24
N TYR A 296 -6.20 4.24 7.15
CA TYR A 296 -6.33 5.54 6.46
C TYR A 296 -7.75 5.83 5.99
N LEU A 297 -8.39 4.83 5.37
CA LEU A 297 -9.75 4.98 4.86
C LEU A 297 -10.80 4.99 5.99
N ALA A 298 -10.48 4.40 7.15
CA ALA A 298 -11.32 4.49 8.33
C ALA A 298 -11.34 5.91 8.94
N GLU A 299 -10.22 6.64 8.90
CA GLU A 299 -10.13 8.03 9.38
C GLU A 299 -10.95 9.01 8.52
N GLY A 300 -11.09 8.73 7.21
CA GLY A 300 -11.85 9.59 6.29
C GLY A 300 -11.29 11.01 6.21
N ASP A 301 -12.13 12.02 6.43
CA ASP A 301 -11.75 13.44 6.29
C ASP A 301 -10.66 13.88 7.30
N ALA A 302 -10.49 13.16 8.41
CA ALA A 302 -9.45 13.43 9.41
C ALA A 302 -8.06 12.90 9.00
N LEU A 303 -7.97 12.15 7.89
CA LEU A 303 -6.74 11.48 7.47
C LEU A 303 -5.52 12.41 7.40
N PRO A 304 -5.54 13.58 6.73
CA PRO A 304 -4.34 14.41 6.61
C PRO A 304 -3.73 14.82 7.95
N ASP A 305 -4.57 15.11 8.96
CA ASP A 305 -4.10 15.42 10.31
C ASP A 305 -3.62 14.16 11.04
N PHE A 306 -4.29 13.01 10.84
CA PHE A 306 -3.87 11.75 11.45
C PHE A 306 -2.54 11.21 10.91
N LEU A 307 -2.23 11.46 9.63
CA LEU A 307 -0.94 11.09 9.01
C LEU A 307 0.24 11.67 9.79
N VAL A 308 0.12 12.88 10.35
CA VAL A 308 1.17 13.50 11.16
C VAL A 308 1.54 12.62 12.36
N TYR A 309 0.55 12.03 13.03
CA TYR A 309 0.77 11.14 14.17
C TYR A 309 1.33 9.80 13.76
N ILE A 310 0.85 9.24 12.64
CA ILE A 310 1.39 7.99 12.09
C ILE A 310 2.85 8.18 11.71
N PHE A 311 3.22 9.30 11.09
CA PHE A 311 4.57 9.53 10.60
C PHE A 311 5.53 9.90 11.74
N ALA A 312 5.05 10.62 12.76
CA ALA A 312 5.80 10.80 13.99
C ALA A 312 6.06 9.46 14.67
N SER A 313 5.03 8.60 14.75
CA SER A 313 5.16 7.25 15.32
C SER A 313 6.15 6.44 14.49
N PHE A 314 6.03 6.46 13.17
CA PHE A 314 6.95 5.77 12.27
C PHE A 314 8.41 6.19 12.51
N LEU A 315 8.71 7.49 12.45
CA LEU A 315 10.05 8.04 12.70
C LEU A 315 10.61 7.63 14.08
N LEU A 316 9.80 7.79 15.13
CA LEU A 316 10.20 7.52 16.51
C LEU A 316 10.25 6.02 16.85
N THR A 317 10.01 5.13 15.89
CA THR A 317 10.41 3.71 16.00
C THR A 317 11.92 3.56 16.14
N TRP A 318 12.69 4.52 15.60
CA TRP A 318 14.15 4.50 15.62
C TRP A 318 14.78 5.63 16.44
N SER A 319 14.06 6.22 17.41
CA SER A 319 14.53 7.35 18.22
C SER A 319 15.98 7.16 18.73
N ASP A 320 16.25 6.04 19.41
CA ASP A 320 17.57 5.73 19.96
C ASP A 320 18.70 5.64 18.92
N LYS A 321 18.36 5.26 17.68
CA LYS A 321 19.32 5.16 16.57
C LYS A 321 19.53 6.52 15.94
N LEU A 322 18.47 7.27 15.68
CA LEU A 322 18.52 8.60 15.04
C LEU A 322 19.45 9.55 15.80
N GLN A 323 19.41 9.55 17.13
CA GLN A 323 20.25 10.39 17.99
C GLN A 323 21.76 10.08 17.90
N LYS A 324 22.14 8.97 17.27
CA LYS A 324 23.54 8.52 17.16
C LYS A 324 24.12 8.72 15.76
N LEU A 325 23.29 9.05 14.77
CA LEU A 325 23.72 9.17 13.38
C LEU A 325 24.22 10.59 13.08
N HIS A 326 25.29 10.70 12.31
CA HIS A 326 25.72 11.98 11.75
C HIS A 326 25.00 12.29 10.44
N PHE A 327 25.07 13.53 9.95
CA PHE A 327 24.32 14.01 8.77
C PHE A 327 24.23 13.01 7.61
N GLN A 328 25.37 12.50 7.11
CA GLN A 328 25.38 11.58 5.97
C GLN A 328 24.67 10.24 6.28
N GLU A 329 24.90 9.68 7.46
CA GLU A 329 24.27 8.43 7.89
C GLU A 329 22.76 8.62 8.14
N LEU A 330 22.39 9.78 8.68
CA LEU A 330 21.00 10.15 8.96
C LEU A 330 20.21 10.30 7.67
N VAL A 331 20.75 10.97 6.65
CA VAL A 331 20.16 11.08 5.31
C VAL A 331 19.94 9.69 4.71
N MET A 332 20.99 8.86 4.67
CA MET A 332 20.91 7.51 4.11
C MET A 332 19.90 6.65 4.86
N PHE A 333 19.88 6.73 6.19
CA PHE A 333 18.98 5.94 7.02
C PHE A 333 17.51 6.34 6.84
N LEU A 334 17.21 7.64 6.79
CA LEU A 334 15.83 8.13 6.60
C LEU A 334 15.30 7.92 5.18
N GLN A 335 16.19 7.79 4.19
CA GLN A 335 15.82 7.43 2.82
C GLN A 335 15.66 5.91 2.63
N HIS A 336 16.23 5.09 3.52
CA HIS A 336 16.21 3.63 3.47
C HIS A 336 15.99 3.03 4.87
N LEU A 337 14.80 3.26 5.42
CA LEU A 337 14.43 2.72 6.72
C LEU A 337 14.35 1.20 6.69
N PRO A 338 14.80 0.49 7.75
CA PRO A 338 14.90 -0.97 7.75
C PRO A 338 13.53 -1.61 8.02
N THR A 339 12.64 -1.55 7.02
CA THR A 339 11.27 -2.07 7.11
C THR A 339 11.04 -3.34 6.31
N GLU A 340 12.03 -3.81 5.54
CA GLU A 340 11.91 -4.99 4.65
C GLU A 340 11.31 -6.23 5.33
N ASN A 341 11.69 -6.47 6.59
CA ASN A 341 11.24 -7.63 7.38
C ASN A 341 10.06 -7.31 8.31
N TRP A 342 9.42 -6.15 8.15
CA TRP A 342 8.25 -5.80 8.94
C TRP A 342 7.09 -6.74 8.65
N THR A 343 6.34 -7.03 9.70
CA THR A 343 5.08 -7.76 9.64
C THR A 343 3.94 -6.86 10.09
N HIS A 344 2.73 -7.40 10.14
CA HIS A 344 1.60 -6.72 10.77
C HIS A 344 1.92 -6.25 12.20
N ARG A 345 2.77 -6.95 12.96
CA ARG A 345 3.07 -6.59 14.34
C ARG A 345 3.73 -5.21 14.44
N GLU A 346 4.77 -4.95 13.66
CA GLU A 346 5.48 -3.68 13.67
C GLU A 346 4.55 -2.54 13.22
N LEU A 347 3.74 -2.80 12.18
CA LEU A 347 2.75 -1.85 11.70
C LEU A 347 1.69 -1.51 12.77
N GLU A 348 1.14 -2.52 13.46
CA GLU A 348 0.16 -2.30 14.54
C GLU A 348 0.76 -1.50 15.69
N MET A 349 2.04 -1.68 16.01
CA MET A 349 2.73 -0.87 17.04
C MET A 349 2.79 0.60 16.62
N VAL A 350 3.12 0.87 15.35
CA VAL A 350 3.13 2.24 14.80
C VAL A 350 1.74 2.86 14.88
N LEU A 351 0.71 2.16 14.40
CA LEU A 351 -0.69 2.64 14.40
C LEU A 351 -1.23 2.86 15.81
N SER A 352 -0.97 1.93 16.74
CA SER A 352 -1.41 2.03 18.13
C SER A 352 -0.80 3.23 18.84
N ARG A 353 0.52 3.45 18.67
CA ARG A 353 1.21 4.60 19.24
C ARG A 353 0.73 5.92 18.62
N ALA A 354 0.48 5.94 17.32
CA ALA A 354 -0.10 7.10 16.64
C ALA A 354 -1.49 7.45 17.20
N PHE A 355 -2.35 6.46 17.40
CA PHE A 355 -3.68 6.66 17.99
C PHE A 355 -3.61 7.19 19.42
N MET A 356 -2.71 6.65 20.24
CA MET A 356 -2.48 7.15 21.61
C MET A 356 -2.05 8.62 21.60
N TRP A 357 -1.10 8.98 20.76
CA TRP A 357 -0.62 10.36 20.65
C TRP A 357 -1.68 11.30 20.10
N HIS A 358 -2.43 10.88 19.09
CA HIS A 358 -3.58 11.65 18.60
C HIS A 358 -4.57 11.94 19.73
N THR A 359 -4.91 10.93 20.53
CA THR A 359 -5.82 11.10 21.68
C THR A 359 -5.25 12.02 22.75
N MET A 360 -3.94 11.96 23.02
CA MET A 360 -3.28 12.79 24.04
C MET A 360 -3.12 14.25 23.60
N PHE A 361 -2.62 14.50 22.39
CA PHE A 361 -2.26 15.83 21.94
C PHE A 361 -3.41 16.57 21.25
N ASN A 362 -4.38 15.88 20.65
CA ASN A 362 -5.56 16.53 20.06
C ASN A 362 -6.56 16.98 21.15
N ASN A 363 -6.66 16.24 22.26
CA ASN A 363 -7.50 16.61 23.41
C ASN A 363 -6.78 17.51 24.44
N SER A 364 -5.56 17.97 24.14
CA SER A 364 -4.82 18.91 24.99
C SER A 364 -4.76 20.31 24.36
N PRO A 365 -5.86 21.08 24.35
CA PRO A 365 -5.84 22.49 23.94
C PRO A 365 -5.25 23.42 25.01
N SER A 366 -4.41 22.93 25.93
CA SER A 366 -3.82 23.76 26.98
C SER A 366 -2.45 24.32 26.57
N HIS A 367 -2.42 25.66 26.46
CA HIS A 367 -1.30 26.59 26.28
C HIS A 367 -1.10 27.21 24.89
N LEU A 368 -2.19 27.62 24.23
CA LEU A 368 -2.16 28.80 23.34
C LEU A 368 -2.23 30.09 24.18
N ALA A 369 -1.21 30.33 25.00
CA ALA A 369 -0.85 31.63 25.56
C ALA A 369 0.46 31.46 26.36
N SER A 370 1.58 31.84 25.76
CA SER A 370 2.77 32.37 26.43
C SER A 370 3.44 33.34 25.49
#